data_AF-A0A2N1M3K2-F1
#
_entry.id   AF-A0A2N1M3K2-F1
#
_cell.length_a   1.000
_cell.length_b   1.000
_cell.length_c   1.000
_cell.angle_alpha   90.00
_cell.angle_beta   90.00
_cell.angle_gamma   90.00
#
_symmetry.space_group_name_H-M   'P 1'
#
loop_
_entity.id
_entity.type
_entity.pdbx_description
1 polymer ?
#
loop_
_entity_poly.entity_id
_entity_poly.type
_entity_poly.pdbx_seq_one_letter_code
_entity_poly.pdbx_strand_id
1 'polypeptide(L)'
;MDKANKIHENFLVRKTLGTKEDSTLMMTRLIPIKQEQNDEKSEPHYRVTLVYSYPSELDNVDVESDKVKVDDNDPASVIEHVKRLIRTLRPDCELTDLLIEFWDLIPKTIPNDPIKMMRDIDPMSIKSWTSSRVVLLGDAAHAMSPILGLGANNAIQDVDKLSQALLKYTDKTAF
;
A
#
# COMPACT_ATOMS: atom_id res chain seq x y z
N MET A 1 -21.67 8.01 11.51
CA MET A 1 -20.41 7.73 10.79
C MET A 1 -20.67 7.92 9.32
N ASP A 2 -19.99 8.88 8.68
CA ASP A 2 -20.08 9.06 7.23
C ASP A 2 -19.16 8.04 6.54
N LYS A 3 -19.72 7.30 5.59
CA LYS A 3 -19.05 6.23 4.84
C LYS A 3 -19.00 6.61 3.37
N ALA A 4 -17.80 6.79 2.83
CA ALA A 4 -17.59 6.91 1.40
C ALA A 4 -17.08 5.58 0.86
N ASN A 5 -17.86 4.96 -0.03
CA ASN A 5 -17.43 3.79 -0.82
C ASN A 5 -17.26 4.22 -2.27
N LYS A 6 -16.10 3.95 -2.86
CA LYS A 6 -15.91 4.03 -4.30
C LYS A 6 -15.49 2.68 -4.82
N ILE A 7 -16.23 2.15 -5.78
CA ILE A 7 -15.96 0.89 -6.47
C ILE A 7 -15.48 1.24 -7.88
N HIS A 8 -14.33 0.71 -8.28
CA HIS A 8 -13.89 0.68 -9.68
C HIS A 8 -13.42 -0.74 -9.96
N GLU A 9 -14.22 -1.51 -10.71
CA GLU A 9 -13.94 -2.87 -11.20
C GLU A 9 -13.26 -3.81 -10.17
N ASN A 10 -11.92 -3.75 -10.08
CA ASN A 10 -11.06 -4.61 -9.26
C ASN A 10 -10.54 -3.95 -7.98
N PHE A 11 -11.03 -2.75 -7.64
CA PHE A 11 -10.52 -1.91 -6.57
C PHE A 11 -11.68 -1.36 -5.73
N LEU A 12 -11.62 -1.62 -4.42
CA LEU A 12 -12.54 -1.08 -3.43
C LEU A 12 -11.79 -0.14 -2.50
N VAL A 13 -12.25 1.11 -2.40
CA VAL A 13 -11.78 2.06 -1.38
C VAL A 13 -12.90 2.35 -0.41
N ARG A 14 -12.61 2.15 0.88
CA ARG A 14 -13.48 2.51 1.99
C ARG A 14 -12.75 3.48 2.91
N LYS A 15 -13.28 4.68 3.05
CA LYS A 15 -12.88 5.62 4.10
C LYS A 15 -13.94 5.65 5.19
N THR A 16 -13.50 5.62 6.44
CA THR A 16 -14.34 5.83 7.62
C THR A 16 -13.76 6.97 8.43
N LEU A 17 -14.62 7.88 8.87
CA LEU A 17 -14.29 8.97 9.78
C LEU A 17 -14.86 8.64 11.16
N GLY A 18 -14.01 8.66 12.17
CA GLY A 18 -14.43 8.55 13.56
C GLY A 18 -14.95 9.88 14.09
N THR A 19 -15.61 9.83 15.24
CA THR A 19 -16.22 11.01 15.86
C THR A 19 -15.22 11.93 16.54
N LYS A 20 -13.98 11.48 16.73
CA LYS A 20 -12.87 12.24 17.33
C LYS A 20 -11.75 12.50 16.32
N GLU A 21 -12.13 12.78 15.07
CA GLU A 21 -11.25 13.22 13.98
C GLU A 21 -10.23 12.17 13.47
N ASP A 22 -10.19 10.98 14.06
CA ASP A 22 -9.45 9.86 13.48
C ASP A 22 -10.11 9.38 12.19
N SER A 23 -9.32 8.80 11.29
CA SER A 23 -9.83 8.23 10.06
C SER A 23 -9.09 6.96 9.66
N THR A 24 -9.86 5.99 9.15
CA THR A 24 -9.31 4.76 8.56
C THR A 24 -9.62 4.73 7.08
N LEU A 25 -8.62 4.38 6.28
CA LEU A 25 -8.74 4.14 4.85
C LEU A 25 -8.30 2.70 4.57
N MET A 26 -9.22 1.92 4.02
CA MET A 26 -8.97 0.57 3.55
C MET A 26 -9.08 0.55 2.03
N MET A 27 -8.06 0.02 1.37
CA MET A 27 -8.07 -0.22 -0.07
C MET A 27 -7.86 -1.71 -0.32
N THR A 28 -8.76 -2.32 -1.08
CA THR A 28 -8.67 -3.72 -1.47
C THR A 28 -8.56 -3.80 -2.99
N ARG A 29 -7.51 -4.47 -3.48
CA ARG A 29 -7.25 -4.69 -4.90
C ARG A 29 -7.23 -6.18 -5.20
N LEU A 30 -7.95 -6.63 -6.22
CA LEU A 30 -7.81 -7.99 -6.75
C LEU A 30 -6.47 -8.12 -7.49
N ILE A 31 -5.67 -9.13 -7.13
CA ILE A 31 -4.46 -9.54 -7.86
C ILE A 31 -4.81 -10.77 -8.70
N PRO A 32 -4.81 -10.67 -10.03
CA PRO A 32 -5.01 -11.81 -10.91
C PRO A 32 -3.72 -12.64 -10.99
N ILE A 33 -3.50 -13.53 -10.02
CA ILE A 33 -2.40 -14.49 -10.05
C ILE A 33 -2.85 -15.69 -10.89
N LYS A 34 -2.17 -15.96 -12.01
CA LYS A 34 -2.32 -17.22 -12.74
C LYS A 34 -1.54 -18.30 -11.99
N GLN A 35 -2.23 -19.27 -11.40
CA GLN A 35 -1.58 -20.42 -10.78
C GLN A 35 -1.10 -21.38 -11.88
N GLU A 36 0.21 -21.63 -11.96
CA GLU A 36 0.84 -22.43 -13.03
C GLU A 36 0.65 -23.96 -12.86
N GLN A 37 -0.06 -24.43 -11.83
CA GLN A 37 -0.27 -25.86 -11.62
C GLN A 37 -1.72 -26.16 -11.26
N ASN A 38 -2.30 -27.09 -12.02
CA ASN A 38 -3.58 -27.78 -11.83
C ASN A 38 -4.19 -27.61 -10.43
N ASP A 39 -5.33 -26.94 -10.34
CA ASP A 39 -6.48 -27.36 -9.52
C ASP A 39 -7.72 -26.53 -9.85
N GLU A 40 -8.89 -27.16 -9.82
CA GLU A 40 -10.20 -26.69 -10.31
C GLU A 40 -10.80 -25.46 -9.58
N LYS A 41 -10.02 -24.66 -8.86
CA LYS A 41 -10.49 -23.47 -8.14
C LYS A 41 -9.54 -22.30 -8.30
N SER A 42 -9.86 -21.40 -9.23
CA SER A 42 -9.25 -20.07 -9.28
C SER A 42 -9.70 -19.29 -8.05
N GLU A 43 -8.89 -19.29 -6.98
CA GLU A 43 -9.16 -18.49 -5.79
C GLU A 43 -8.70 -17.04 -6.00
N PRO A 44 -9.58 -16.05 -5.79
CA PRO A 44 -9.23 -14.64 -5.95
C PRO A 44 -8.27 -14.21 -4.84
N HIS A 45 -7.11 -13.68 -5.22
CA HIS A 45 -6.14 -13.12 -4.28
C HIS A 45 -6.36 -11.62 -4.17
N TYR A 46 -6.43 -11.09 -2.95
CA TYR A 46 -6.58 -9.66 -2.74
C TYR A 46 -5.37 -9.09 -2.00
N ARG A 47 -4.93 -7.91 -2.43
CA ARG A 47 -4.04 -7.04 -1.65
C ARG A 47 -4.89 -6.07 -0.88
N VAL A 48 -4.66 -6.03 0.43
CA VAL A 48 -5.29 -5.05 1.32
C VAL A 48 -4.23 -4.04 1.75
N THR A 49 -4.59 -2.77 1.67
CA THR A 49 -3.85 -1.64 2.23
C THR A 49 -4.70 -1.04 3.33
N LEU A 50 -4.12 -0.95 4.53
CA LEU A 50 -4.72 -0.31 5.70
C LEU A 50 -3.94 0.94 6.02
N VAL A 51 -4.66 2.05 6.20
CA VAL A 51 -4.10 3.32 6.65
C VAL A 51 -4.95 3.81 7.81
N TYR A 52 -4.30 4.13 8.91
CA TYR A 52 -4.89 4.83 10.04
C TYR A 52 -4.24 6.21 10.16
N SER A 53 -5.05 7.22 10.42
CA SER A 53 -4.62 8.61 10.53
C SER A 53 -5.40 9.29 11.63
N TYR A 54 -4.73 10.18 12.33
CA TYR A 54 -5.30 10.95 13.44
C TYR A 54 -4.51 12.27 13.56
N PRO A 55 -5.10 13.32 14.16
CA PRO A 55 -4.39 14.58 14.41
C PRO A 55 -3.21 14.40 15.35
N SER A 56 -2.08 15.06 15.07
CA SER A 56 -0.85 14.99 15.90
C SER A 56 -1.05 15.49 17.33
N GLU A 57 -2.07 16.31 17.56
CA GLU A 57 -2.47 16.75 18.89
C GLU A 57 -2.86 15.56 19.78
N LEU A 58 -3.34 14.47 19.17
CA LEU A 58 -3.71 13.24 19.87
C LEU A 58 -2.51 12.37 20.29
N ASP A 59 -1.28 12.71 19.86
CA ASP A 59 -0.05 12.06 20.34
C ASP A 59 0.12 12.22 21.85
N ASN A 60 -0.50 13.26 22.44
CA ASN A 60 -0.32 13.66 23.84
C ASN A 60 -1.53 13.38 24.74
N VAL A 61 -2.55 12.64 24.28
CA VAL A 61 -3.79 12.39 25.06
C VAL A 61 -3.54 11.56 26.34
N ASP A 62 -2.32 11.03 26.52
CA ASP A 62 -1.86 10.28 27.70
C ASP A 62 -1.10 11.17 28.72
N VAL A 63 -1.73 12.21 29.29
CA VAL A 63 -1.08 12.99 30.39
C VAL A 63 -1.10 12.25 31.74
N GLU A 64 -1.92 11.21 31.92
CA GLU A 64 -2.07 10.55 33.25
C GLU A 64 -1.89 9.02 33.30
N SER A 65 -1.78 8.31 32.17
CA SER A 65 -1.43 6.87 32.17
C SER A 65 -0.15 6.66 31.38
N ASP A 66 0.91 6.24 32.06
CA ASP A 66 2.21 5.75 31.58
C ASP A 66 2.48 5.99 30.09
N LYS A 67 3.45 6.88 29.81
CA LYS A 67 4.03 7.14 28.49
C LYS A 67 4.37 5.83 27.77
N VAL A 68 3.41 5.23 27.05
CA VAL A 68 3.70 4.15 26.11
C VAL A 68 4.36 4.85 24.94
N LYS A 69 5.68 5.02 25.06
CA LYS A 69 6.51 5.55 23.99
C LYS A 69 6.40 4.56 22.84
N VAL A 70 5.75 4.99 21.75
CA VAL A 70 5.72 4.23 20.52
C VAL A 70 7.14 4.14 20.00
N ASP A 71 7.60 2.93 19.69
CA ASP A 71 8.84 2.73 18.96
C ASP A 71 8.50 2.55 17.49
N ASP A 72 8.75 3.59 16.70
CA ASP A 72 8.49 3.57 15.25
C ASP A 72 9.33 2.51 14.50
N ASN A 73 10.36 1.96 15.14
CA ASN A 73 11.18 0.89 14.59
C ASN A 73 10.70 -0.51 15.00
N ASP A 74 9.64 -0.63 15.81
CA ASP A 74 9.02 -1.89 16.17
C ASP A 74 7.58 -1.96 15.62
N PRO A 75 7.33 -2.76 14.56
CA PRO A 75 5.99 -2.91 13.99
C PRO A 75 4.95 -3.34 15.03
N ALA A 76 5.32 -4.15 16.03
CA ALA A 76 4.39 -4.57 17.07
C ALA A 76 3.97 -3.38 17.95
N SER A 77 4.92 -2.53 18.35
CA SER A 77 4.66 -1.28 19.09
C SER A 77 3.69 -0.38 18.34
N VAL A 78 3.91 -0.15 17.04
CA VAL A 78 3.04 0.68 16.20
C VAL A 78 1.64 0.08 16.07
N ILE A 79 1.52 -1.23 15.83
CA ILE A 79 0.23 -1.91 15.70
C ILE A 79 -0.59 -1.81 16.98
N GLU A 80 0.03 -2.06 18.15
CA GLU A 80 -0.66 -1.96 19.44
C GLU A 80 -1.08 -0.52 19.75
N HIS A 81 -0.25 0.47 19.42
CA HIS A 81 -0.61 1.88 19.55
C HIS A 81 -1.83 2.24 18.68
N VAL A 82 -1.87 1.81 17.42
CA VAL A 82 -3.02 2.04 16.53
C VAL A 82 -4.28 1.36 17.06
N LYS A 83 -4.20 0.10 17.51
CA LYS A 83 -5.33 -0.63 18.11
C LYS A 83 -5.86 0.10 19.34
N ARG A 84 -4.97 0.62 20.18
CA ARG A 84 -5.34 1.43 21.34
C ARG A 84 -6.08 2.70 20.93
N LEU A 85 -5.55 3.46 19.98
CA LEU A 85 -6.22 4.68 19.48
C LEU A 85 -7.60 4.37 18.89
N ILE A 86 -7.75 3.30 18.11
CA ILE A 86 -9.05 2.88 17.57
C ILE A 86 -10.05 2.61 18.70
N ARG A 87 -9.66 1.89 19.76
CA ARG A 87 -10.52 1.64 20.94
C ARG A 87 -10.89 2.92 21.68
N THR A 88 -9.96 3.85 21.83
CA THR A 88 -10.19 5.08 22.61
C THR A 88 -10.99 6.14 21.83
N LEU A 89 -10.80 6.20 20.52
CA LEU A 89 -11.36 7.25 19.67
C LEU A 89 -12.70 6.87 19.04
N ARG A 90 -13.01 5.57 18.91
CA ARG A 90 -14.24 5.08 18.29
C ARG A 90 -15.23 4.49 19.30
N PRO A 91 -16.54 4.51 19.00
CA PRO A 91 -17.53 3.83 19.83
C PRO A 91 -17.38 2.31 19.76
N ASP A 92 -17.72 1.63 20.85
CA ASP A 92 -17.80 0.18 20.91
C ASP A 92 -18.90 -0.33 19.98
N CYS A 93 -18.49 -0.93 18.86
CA CYS A 93 -19.39 -1.50 17.86
C CYS A 93 -18.63 -2.51 16.98
N GLU A 94 -19.38 -3.33 16.23
CA GLU A 94 -18.84 -4.35 15.33
C GLU A 94 -17.79 -3.80 14.35
N LEU A 95 -17.95 -2.55 13.87
CA LEU A 95 -16.96 -1.94 13.00
C LEU A 95 -15.61 -1.69 13.70
N THR A 96 -15.64 -1.28 14.97
CA THR A 96 -14.43 -1.08 15.77
C THR A 96 -13.72 -2.40 16.01
N ASP A 97 -14.47 -3.46 16.32
CA ASP A 97 -13.93 -4.81 16.50
C ASP A 97 -13.28 -5.33 15.21
N LEU A 98 -13.97 -5.22 14.07
CA LEU A 98 -13.43 -5.61 12.76
C LEU A 98 -12.15 -4.84 12.40
N LEU A 99 -12.09 -3.55 12.71
CA LEU A 99 -10.89 -2.76 12.46
C LEU A 99 -9.71 -3.29 13.28
N ILE A 100 -9.92 -3.60 14.56
CA ILE A 100 -8.88 -4.18 15.42
C ILE A 100 -8.43 -5.54 14.88
N GLU A 101 -9.36 -6.40 14.49
CA GLU A 101 -9.06 -7.70 13.87
C GLU A 101 -8.20 -7.55 12.61
N PHE A 102 -8.52 -6.59 11.74
CA PHE A 102 -7.70 -6.31 10.56
C PHE A 102 -6.25 -5.92 10.92
N TRP A 103 -6.05 -5.16 11.99
CA TRP A 103 -4.71 -4.80 12.46
C TRP A 103 -3.95 -5.99 13.06
N ASP A 104 -4.65 -6.97 13.64
CA ASP A 104 -4.01 -8.21 14.15
C ASP A 104 -3.50 -9.14 13.04
N LEU A 105 -4.00 -8.99 11.81
CA LEU A 105 -3.51 -9.73 10.63
C LEU A 105 -2.19 -9.18 10.08
N ILE A 106 -1.75 -7.99 10.52
CA ILE A 106 -0.54 -7.37 10.00
C ILE A 106 0.70 -8.06 10.60
N PRO A 107 1.71 -8.42 9.79
CA PRO A 107 2.96 -8.99 10.28
C PRO A 107 3.61 -8.09 11.34
N LYS A 108 3.92 -8.67 12.50
CA LYS A 108 4.53 -7.97 13.65
C LYS A 108 6.06 -7.91 13.57
N THR A 109 6.64 -8.44 12.51
CA THR A 109 8.09 -8.51 12.32
C THR A 109 8.48 -7.71 11.09
N ILE A 110 9.61 -7.00 11.17
CA ILE A 110 10.22 -6.39 10.00
C ILE A 110 10.71 -7.52 9.10
N PRO A 111 10.28 -7.60 7.83
CA PRO A 111 10.90 -8.53 6.89
C PRO A 111 12.40 -8.24 6.82
N ASN A 112 13.25 -9.28 6.80
CA ASN A 112 14.70 -9.10 6.60
C ASN A 112 15.05 -8.43 5.24
N ASP A 113 14.07 -8.32 4.34
CA ASP A 113 14.18 -7.53 3.13
C ASP A 113 13.80 -6.07 3.43
N PRO A 114 14.65 -5.09 3.07
CA PRO A 114 14.30 -3.67 3.19
C PRO A 114 13.00 -3.47 2.43
N ILE A 115 12.04 -2.76 3.06
CA ILE A 115 10.71 -2.38 2.54
C ILE A 115 10.78 -2.36 1.02
N LYS A 116 10.50 -3.50 0.38
CA LYS A 116 10.56 -3.58 -1.07
C LYS A 116 9.55 -2.53 -1.49
N MET A 117 9.97 -1.58 -2.33
CA MET A 117 9.04 -0.70 -3.05
C MET A 117 7.81 -1.53 -3.30
N MET A 118 6.67 -1.15 -2.72
CA MET A 118 5.54 -2.06 -2.56
C MET A 118 4.92 -2.30 -3.92
N ARG A 119 5.56 -3.17 -4.70
CA ARG A 119 5.25 -3.46 -6.09
C ARG A 119 4.23 -4.57 -6.09
N ASP A 120 3.23 -4.40 -6.93
CA ASP A 120 2.19 -5.40 -7.18
C ASP A 120 2.73 -6.54 -8.03
N ILE A 121 3.75 -6.27 -8.86
CA ILE A 121 4.43 -7.22 -9.72
C ILE A 121 5.93 -7.13 -9.44
N ASP A 122 6.61 -8.27 -9.27
CA ASP A 122 8.07 -8.28 -9.30
C ASP A 122 8.51 -8.03 -10.76
N PRO A 123 9.18 -6.91 -11.10
CA PRO A 123 9.66 -6.67 -12.46
C PRO A 123 10.60 -7.77 -12.97
N MET A 124 11.27 -8.48 -12.06
CA MET A 124 12.13 -9.62 -12.39
C MET A 124 11.33 -10.90 -12.70
N SER A 125 10.04 -10.96 -12.36
CA SER A 125 9.16 -12.10 -12.70
C SER A 125 8.73 -12.10 -14.16
N ILE A 126 8.82 -10.96 -14.85
CA ILE A 126 8.53 -10.85 -16.28
C ILE A 126 9.79 -11.22 -17.06
N LYS A 127 9.70 -12.19 -17.97
CA LYS A 127 10.80 -12.53 -18.88
C LYS A 127 11.24 -11.28 -19.62
N SER A 128 12.56 -11.04 -19.66
CA SER A 128 13.12 -9.90 -20.39
C SER A 128 12.65 -9.92 -21.85
N TRP A 129 12.20 -8.75 -22.31
CA TRP A 129 11.79 -8.60 -23.70
C TRP A 129 13.01 -8.56 -24.61
N THR A 130 12.90 -9.18 -25.79
CA THR A 130 14.01 -9.29 -26.75
C THR A 130 14.12 -8.09 -27.69
N SER A 131 13.24 -7.09 -27.57
CA SER A 131 13.22 -5.92 -28.46
C SER A 131 14.09 -4.78 -27.92
N SER A 132 14.95 -4.22 -28.77
CA SER A 132 15.75 -3.03 -28.48
C SER A 132 15.01 -1.71 -28.70
N ARG A 133 13.80 -1.75 -29.27
CA ARG A 133 13.02 -0.57 -29.69
C ARG A 133 11.73 -0.36 -28.90
N VAL A 134 11.46 -1.20 -27.90
CA VAL A 134 10.27 -1.13 -27.06
C VAL A 134 10.71 -1.02 -25.61
N VAL A 135 10.14 -0.07 -24.87
CA VAL A 135 10.46 0.17 -23.46
C VAL A 135 9.16 0.15 -22.66
N LEU A 136 9.16 -0.57 -21.53
CA LEU A 136 8.10 -0.54 -20.53
C LEU A 136 8.36 0.56 -19.51
N LEU A 137 7.32 1.32 -19.14
CA LEU A 137 7.37 2.37 -18.13
C LEU A 137 6.12 2.30 -17.25
N GLY A 138 6.17 2.94 -16.08
CA GLY A 138 5.02 3.03 -15.17
C GLY A 138 4.49 1.67 -14.75
N ASP A 139 3.17 1.52 -14.65
CA ASP A 139 2.52 0.30 -14.17
C ASP A 139 2.89 -0.97 -14.96
N ALA A 140 3.17 -0.82 -16.27
CA ALA A 140 3.59 -1.94 -17.10
C ALA A 140 4.98 -2.49 -16.73
N ALA A 141 5.83 -1.66 -16.14
CA ALA A 141 7.16 -2.04 -15.67
C ALA A 141 7.19 -2.31 -14.15
N HIS A 142 6.45 -1.55 -13.35
CA HIS A 142 6.61 -1.54 -11.91
C HIS A 142 5.33 -1.17 -11.15
N ALA A 143 4.15 -1.64 -11.57
CA ALA A 143 2.89 -1.43 -10.84
C ALA A 143 3.08 -1.45 -9.32
N MET A 144 2.66 -0.39 -8.65
CA MET A 144 2.91 -0.17 -7.23
C MET A 144 1.61 -0.11 -6.44
N SER A 145 1.72 -0.33 -5.12
CA SER A 145 0.70 0.08 -4.18
C SER A 145 0.46 1.58 -4.33
N PRO A 146 -0.81 2.03 -4.30
CA PRO A 146 -1.14 3.45 -4.38
C PRO A 146 -0.70 4.25 -3.14
N ILE A 147 -0.15 3.58 -2.11
CA ILE A 147 0.36 4.24 -0.91
C ILE A 147 1.41 5.28 -1.29
N LEU A 148 1.27 6.49 -0.72
CA LEU A 148 2.07 7.69 -0.98
C LEU A 148 1.92 8.33 -2.37
N GLY A 149 1.05 7.80 -3.25
CA GLY A 149 0.83 8.39 -4.58
C GLY A 149 2.07 8.33 -5.49
N LEU A 150 3.01 7.41 -5.21
CA LEU A 150 4.31 7.37 -5.88
C LEU A 150 4.28 6.77 -7.29
N GLY A 151 3.27 5.96 -7.63
CA GLY A 151 3.20 5.28 -8.93
C GLY A 151 3.28 6.25 -10.11
N ALA A 152 2.42 7.27 -10.12
CA ALA A 152 2.41 8.29 -11.18
C ALA A 152 3.69 9.13 -11.19
N ASN A 153 4.19 9.53 -10.01
CA ASN A 153 5.43 10.31 -9.90
C ASN A 153 6.63 9.54 -10.47
N ASN A 154 6.71 8.24 -10.21
CA ASN A 154 7.76 7.38 -10.74
C ASN A 154 7.61 7.17 -12.26
N ALA A 155 6.38 6.96 -12.75
CA ALA A 155 6.13 6.84 -14.18
C ALA A 155 6.56 8.10 -14.96
N ILE A 156 6.33 9.29 -14.42
CA ILE A 156 6.80 10.56 -15.01
C ILE A 156 8.33 10.62 -15.03
N GLN A 157 8.99 10.22 -13.94
CA GLN A 157 10.45 10.15 -13.89
C GLN A 157 11.04 9.14 -14.88
N ASP A 158 10.36 8.03 -15.14
CA ASP A 158 10.79 7.07 -16.15
C ASP A 158 10.80 7.69 -17.55
N VAL A 159 9.75 8.45 -17.89
CA VAL A 159 9.63 9.15 -19.17
C VAL A 159 10.74 10.18 -19.34
N ASP A 160 11.04 10.97 -18.30
CA ASP A 160 12.14 11.93 -18.32
C ASP A 160 13.49 11.23 -18.55
N LYS A 161 13.79 10.16 -17.80
CA LYS A 161 15.02 9.38 -17.97
C LYS A 161 15.13 8.75 -19.36
N LEU A 162 14.04 8.21 -19.90
CA LEU A 162 14.01 7.66 -21.25
C LEU A 162 14.27 8.75 -22.30
N SER A 163 13.64 9.92 -22.15
CA SER A 163 13.85 11.07 -23.05
C SER A 163 15.31 11.50 -23.06
N GLN A 164 15.91 11.66 -21.89
CA GLN A 164 17.33 12.00 -21.75
C GLN A 164 18.25 10.94 -22.34
N ALA A 165 17.92 9.65 -22.17
CA ALA A 165 18.69 8.56 -22.77
C ALA A 165 18.62 8.60 -24.29
N LEU A 166 17.43 8.79 -24.87
CA LEU A 166 17.24 8.89 -26.32
C LEU A 166 17.98 10.09 -26.93
N LEU A 167 17.99 11.24 -26.25
CA LEU A 167 18.73 12.42 -26.71
C LEU A 167 20.25 12.20 -26.78
N LYS A 168 20.81 11.38 -25.88
CA LYS A 168 22.24 11.01 -25.91
C LYS A 168 22.60 10.11 -27.08
N TYR A 169 21.63 9.38 -27.63
CA TYR A 169 21.78 8.57 -28.84
C TYR A 169 21.32 9.36 -30.07
N THR A 170 22.05 10.44 -30.39
CA THR A 170 21.94 11.10 -31.70
C THR A 170 22.86 10.37 -32.68
N ASP A 171 22.23 9.70 -33.66
CA ASP A 171 22.78 8.97 -34.81
C ASP A 171 24.30 8.99 -34.99
N LYS A 172 24.95 7.93 -34.50
CA LYS A 172 26.14 7.39 -35.17
C LYS A 172 25.92 5.90 -35.32
N THR A 173 25.49 5.53 -36.54
CA THR A 173 25.32 4.16 -37.09
C THR A 173 24.18 3.32 -36.48
N ALA A 174 23.03 3.23 -37.17
CA ALA A 174 22.17 2.04 -37.14
C ALA A 174 21.04 2.06 -38.20
N PHE A 175 21.33 1.56 -39.40
CA PHE A 175 20.49 0.50 -40.00
C PHE A 175 21.16 -0.82 -39.67
#